data_AF-A0A851SL26-F1
#
_entry.id   AF-A0A851SL26-F1
#
_cell.length_a   1.000
_cell.length_b   1.000
_cell.length_c   1.000
_cell.angle_alpha   90.00
_cell.angle_beta   90.00
_cell.angle_gamma   90.00
#
_symmetry.space_group_name_H-M   'P 1'
#
loop_
_entity.id
_entity.type
_entity.pdbx_description
1 polymer ?
#
loop_
_entity_poly.entity_id
_entity_poly.type
_entity_poly.pdbx_seq_one_letter_code
_entity_poly.pdbx_strand_id
1 'polypeptide(L)'
;IAESSVPGSRFPLEGATDADIGTNAQLSYTLSPSEHFRIEEENSNSRSKSLFLVLAKPLDRETIPVHRLVLTASDGGRPSLTGTMELVISVLDANDNAPQFNQSVYNAHLPEDAIQGTVVARINATDLDEGSNRDVKYEIDTVVSGASGALLVSSRLDREELCGKSAPCALRLEVLLERPLRVFHVELEVTDINDNAPVFPAARKNLSIAESSVPGSRFPLEGATDADIGTNAQLSYTLSPSEHFRIEEENSNSRSKSLFLVLAKPLDRETIPVHRLVLTASDGGRPSLTGTMELVISVLDANDNAPQFNQSVYNAHLPEDAIQGTVVARINATDLDEGSNRDVKYE
;
A
#
# COMPACT_ATOMS: atom_id res chain seq x y z
N ILE A 1 -27.99 -29.89 29.46
CA ILE A 1 -26.71 -30.65 29.63
C ILE A 1 -25.66 -29.92 28.82
N ALA A 2 -24.51 -29.54 29.38
CA ALA A 2 -23.48 -28.83 28.62
C ALA A 2 -22.89 -29.71 27.53
N GLU A 3 -22.58 -29.16 26.35
CA GLU A 3 -21.98 -29.95 25.26
C GLU A 3 -20.56 -30.44 25.57
N SER A 4 -19.86 -29.71 26.45
CA SER A 4 -18.59 -30.11 27.06
C SER A 4 -18.69 -31.29 28.04
N SER A 5 -19.88 -31.89 28.23
CA SER A 5 -20.06 -33.06 29.10
C SER A 5 -19.41 -34.31 28.49
N VAL A 6 -18.60 -35.01 29.28
CA VAL A 6 -17.90 -36.21 28.81
C VAL A 6 -18.82 -37.43 28.70
N PRO A 7 -18.66 -38.29 27.67
CA PRO A 7 -19.34 -39.58 27.63
C PRO A 7 -19.11 -40.39 28.90
N GLY A 8 -20.16 -41.01 29.41
CA GLY A 8 -20.19 -41.69 30.72
C GLY A 8 -20.75 -40.83 31.85
N SER A 9 -20.94 -39.52 31.63
CA SER A 9 -21.62 -38.64 32.60
C SER A 9 -23.02 -39.15 32.91
N ARG A 10 -23.39 -39.14 34.20
CA ARG A 10 -24.69 -39.63 34.71
C ARG A 10 -25.52 -38.47 35.23
N PHE A 11 -26.76 -38.39 34.79
CA PHE A 11 -27.72 -37.36 35.21
C PHE A 11 -28.90 -38.06 35.91
N PRO A 12 -29.18 -37.75 37.19
CA PRO A 12 -30.28 -38.40 37.91
C PRO A 12 -31.62 -38.03 37.28
N LEU A 13 -32.48 -39.03 37.14
CA LEU A 13 -33.87 -38.88 36.72
C LEU A 13 -34.79 -39.26 37.88
N GLU A 14 -35.94 -38.59 37.96
CA GLU A 14 -36.99 -39.01 38.87
C GLU A 14 -37.68 -40.26 38.31
N GLY A 15 -37.79 -41.30 39.15
CA GLY A 15 -38.52 -42.51 38.81
C GLY A 15 -40.04 -42.30 38.88
N ALA A 16 -40.78 -43.12 38.15
CA ALA A 16 -42.23 -43.20 38.28
C ALA A 16 -42.61 -43.91 39.60
N THR A 17 -43.81 -43.63 40.08
CA THR A 17 -44.39 -44.27 41.28
C THR A 17 -45.57 -45.14 40.87
N ASP A 18 -45.62 -46.35 41.42
CA ASP A 18 -46.73 -47.27 41.26
C ASP A 18 -47.40 -47.51 42.63
N ALA A 19 -48.73 -47.48 42.66
CA ALA A 19 -49.51 -47.66 43.89
C ALA A 19 -49.76 -49.14 44.24
N ASP A 20 -49.48 -50.06 43.30
CA ASP A 20 -49.62 -51.49 43.53
C ASP A 20 -48.57 -52.04 44.50
N ILE A 21 -48.65 -53.34 44.83
CA ILE A 21 -47.71 -54.01 45.75
C ILE A 21 -47.14 -55.27 45.08
N GLY A 22 -45.88 -55.57 45.38
CA GLY A 22 -45.22 -56.79 44.90
C GLY A 22 -44.79 -56.66 43.44
N THR A 23 -44.94 -57.72 42.65
CA THR A 23 -44.51 -57.74 41.23
C THR A 23 -45.27 -56.74 40.37
N ASN A 24 -46.51 -56.41 40.74
CA ASN A 24 -47.32 -55.45 40.00
C ASN A 24 -46.85 -54.00 40.21
N ALA A 25 -46.08 -53.72 41.27
CA ALA A 25 -45.47 -52.41 41.51
C ALA A 25 -44.04 -52.30 40.97
N GLN A 26 -43.50 -53.41 40.42
CA GLN A 26 -42.11 -53.47 40.02
C GLN A 26 -41.93 -52.81 38.65
N LEU A 27 -41.36 -51.60 38.67
CA LEU A 27 -41.11 -50.83 37.47
C LEU A 27 -39.80 -51.21 36.77
N SER A 28 -39.88 -51.23 35.44
CA SER A 28 -38.76 -51.29 34.50
C SER A 28 -38.83 -50.11 33.55
N TYR A 29 -37.67 -49.51 33.23
CA TYR A 29 -37.61 -48.33 32.38
C TYR A 29 -37.02 -48.67 31.02
N THR A 30 -37.55 -48.03 29.98
CA THR A 30 -37.02 -48.09 28.61
C THR A 30 -37.00 -46.69 28.01
N LEU A 31 -35.92 -46.37 27.32
CA LEU A 31 -35.76 -45.09 26.62
C LEU A 31 -35.96 -45.30 25.13
N SER A 32 -36.60 -44.33 24.46
CA SER A 32 -36.66 -44.30 23.00
C SER A 32 -35.27 -44.37 22.36
N PRO A 33 -35.12 -44.94 21.16
CA PRO A 33 -33.82 -45.07 20.50
C PRO A 33 -33.07 -43.73 20.42
N SER A 34 -31.83 -43.71 20.91
CA SER A 34 -30.94 -42.56 20.86
C SER A 34 -29.49 -43.00 20.73
N GLU A 35 -28.73 -42.29 19.90
CA GLU A 35 -27.29 -42.48 19.74
C GLU A 35 -26.49 -41.85 20.89
N HIS A 36 -27.04 -40.80 21.53
CA HIS A 36 -26.34 -39.99 22.53
C HIS A 36 -26.70 -40.36 23.95
N PHE A 37 -27.88 -40.93 24.19
CA PHE A 37 -28.37 -41.19 25.55
C PHE A 37 -28.83 -42.62 25.74
N ARG A 38 -28.55 -43.15 26.93
CA ARG A 38 -29.07 -44.43 27.41
C ARG A 38 -29.48 -44.31 28.86
N ILE A 39 -30.26 -45.24 29.36
CA ILE A 39 -30.65 -45.29 30.78
C ILE A 39 -29.83 -46.34 31.53
N GLU A 40 -29.47 -46.03 32.76
CA GLU A 40 -28.92 -46.99 33.74
C GLU A 40 -29.80 -46.99 34.98
N GLU A 41 -30.17 -48.19 35.44
CA GLU A 41 -30.84 -48.39 36.72
C GLU A 41 -29.81 -48.88 37.75
N GLU A 42 -29.73 -48.21 38.90
CA GLU A 42 -28.86 -48.61 40.01
C GLU A 42 -29.70 -48.92 41.25
N ASN A 43 -29.45 -50.07 41.88
CA ASN A 43 -30.16 -50.48 43.08
C ASN A 43 -29.56 -49.77 44.30
N SER A 44 -30.17 -48.67 44.73
CA SER A 44 -29.67 -47.88 45.86
C SER A 44 -30.08 -48.44 47.24
N ASN A 45 -31.02 -49.39 47.30
CA ASN A 45 -31.21 -50.44 48.31
C ASN A 45 -32.50 -51.20 47.97
N SER A 46 -32.82 -52.28 48.70
CA SER A 46 -33.87 -53.28 48.40
C SER A 46 -35.34 -52.78 48.18
N ARG A 47 -35.59 -51.47 48.12
CA ARG A 47 -36.89 -50.83 47.82
C ARG A 47 -36.84 -49.57 46.95
N SER A 48 -35.68 -49.09 46.50
CA SER A 48 -35.59 -47.91 45.61
C SER A 48 -34.54 -48.14 44.54
N LYS A 49 -34.94 -47.91 43.28
CA LYS A 49 -34.05 -47.90 42.12
C LYS A 49 -33.77 -46.45 41.77
N SER A 50 -32.50 -46.09 41.70
CA SER A 50 -32.07 -44.80 41.17
C SER A 50 -31.96 -44.92 39.64
N LEU A 51 -32.62 -44.02 38.93
CA LEU A 51 -32.60 -43.97 37.47
C LEU A 51 -31.63 -42.88 37.03
N PHE A 52 -30.72 -43.21 36.12
CA PHE A 52 -29.78 -42.26 35.55
C PHE A 52 -29.89 -42.23 34.03
N LEU A 53 -29.93 -41.02 33.46
CA LEU A 53 -29.63 -40.79 32.06
C LEU A 53 -28.12 -40.75 31.90
N VAL A 54 -27.57 -41.59 31.05
CA VAL A 54 -26.13 -41.67 30.80
C VAL A 54 -25.82 -41.22 29.38
N LEU A 55 -24.87 -40.30 29.29
CA LEU A 55 -24.37 -39.82 28.01
C LEU A 55 -23.49 -40.90 27.36
N ALA A 56 -23.88 -41.41 26.21
CA ALA A 56 -23.16 -42.45 25.47
C ALA A 56 -22.18 -41.88 24.42
N LYS A 57 -22.54 -40.76 23.80
CA LYS A 57 -21.73 -40.04 22.81
C LYS A 57 -21.67 -38.55 23.15
N PRO A 58 -20.60 -37.83 22.75
CA PRO A 58 -20.52 -36.38 22.97
C PRO A 58 -21.74 -35.67 22.39
N LEU A 59 -22.09 -34.54 23.00
CA LEU A 59 -23.11 -33.63 22.50
C LEU A 59 -22.43 -32.52 21.72
N ASP A 60 -23.18 -31.95 20.79
CA ASP A 60 -22.77 -30.82 19.95
C ASP A 60 -24.06 -30.01 19.72
N ARG A 61 -24.12 -28.83 20.33
CA ARG A 61 -25.28 -27.94 20.30
C ARG A 61 -25.47 -27.36 18.90
N GLU A 62 -24.39 -27.03 18.20
CA GLU A 62 -24.43 -26.49 16.83
C GLU A 62 -25.07 -27.48 15.85
N THR A 63 -24.94 -28.78 16.12
CA THR A 63 -25.63 -29.83 15.34
C THR A 63 -27.06 -30.11 15.86
N ILE A 64 -27.24 -30.41 17.15
CA ILE A 64 -28.54 -30.74 17.74
C ILE A 64 -28.71 -30.03 19.09
N PRO A 65 -29.42 -28.87 19.15
CA PRO A 65 -29.54 -28.10 20.39
C PRO A 65 -30.56 -28.67 21.38
N VAL A 66 -31.51 -29.50 20.91
CA VAL A 66 -32.56 -30.09 21.75
C VAL A 66 -32.81 -31.53 21.34
N HIS A 67 -32.64 -32.46 22.27
CA HIS A 67 -33.04 -33.85 22.11
C HIS A 67 -34.40 -34.09 22.77
N ARG A 68 -35.33 -34.70 22.03
CA ARG A 68 -36.64 -35.12 22.53
C ARG A 68 -36.68 -36.63 22.57
N LEU A 69 -36.71 -37.19 23.77
CA LEU A 69 -36.74 -38.63 24.02
C LEU A 69 -38.00 -38.99 24.79
N VAL A 70 -38.43 -40.25 24.70
CA VAL A 70 -39.56 -40.76 25.46
C VAL A 70 -39.06 -41.81 26.43
N LEU A 71 -39.28 -41.58 27.72
CA LEU A 71 -39.04 -42.55 28.78
C LEU A 71 -40.34 -43.30 29.05
N THR A 72 -40.30 -44.63 28.97
CA THR A 72 -41.45 -45.50 29.24
C THR A 72 -41.16 -46.33 30.47
N ALA A 73 -42.01 -46.22 31.49
CA ALA A 73 -42.05 -47.10 32.64
C ALA A 73 -43.08 -48.21 32.39
N SER A 74 -42.72 -49.46 32.66
CA SER A 74 -43.59 -50.63 32.52
C SER A 74 -43.61 -51.40 33.84
N ASP A 75 -44.80 -51.72 34.33
CA ASP A 75 -44.98 -52.54 35.54
C ASP A 75 -44.70 -54.04 35.28
N GLY A 76 -44.67 -54.85 36.34
CA GLY A 76 -44.52 -56.31 36.23
C GLY A 76 -45.84 -57.07 36.08
N GLY A 77 -46.94 -56.36 35.79
CA GLY A 77 -48.29 -56.91 35.69
C GLY A 77 -48.51 -57.80 34.47
N ARG A 78 -49.62 -58.55 34.47
CA ARG A 78 -50.11 -59.33 33.31
C ARG A 78 -51.61 -59.08 33.12
N PRO A 79 -52.03 -58.23 32.17
CA PRO A 79 -51.21 -57.46 31.21
C PRO A 79 -50.38 -56.37 31.91
N SER A 80 -49.26 -55.99 31.31
CA SER A 80 -48.43 -54.90 31.84
C SER A 80 -49.00 -53.54 31.46
N LEU A 81 -49.04 -52.61 32.41
CA LEU A 81 -49.40 -51.21 32.20
C LEU A 81 -48.15 -50.36 32.05
N THR A 82 -48.25 -49.34 31.19
CA THR A 82 -47.14 -48.43 30.90
C THR A 82 -47.51 -46.98 31.14
N GLY A 83 -46.53 -46.20 31.60
CA GLY A 83 -46.57 -44.75 31.67
C GLY A 83 -45.42 -44.16 30.85
N THR A 84 -45.68 -43.11 30.07
CA THR A 84 -44.67 -42.44 29.25
C THR A 84 -44.45 -41.00 29.71
N MET A 85 -43.21 -40.55 29.59
CA MET A 85 -42.79 -39.18 29.88
C MET A 85 -41.90 -38.68 28.74
N GLU A 86 -42.14 -37.45 28.26
CA GLU A 86 -41.25 -36.79 27.31
C GLU A 86 -40.07 -36.14 28.06
N LEU A 87 -38.85 -36.57 27.72
CA LEU A 87 -37.61 -35.96 28.18
C LEU A 87 -37.14 -34.96 27.12
N VAL A 88 -37.21 -33.67 27.46
CA VAL A 88 -36.66 -32.58 26.65
C VAL A 88 -35.30 -32.19 27.21
N ILE A 89 -34.24 -32.55 26.50
CA ILE A 89 -32.87 -32.29 26.90
C ILE A 89 -32.36 -31.12 26.06
N SER A 90 -32.28 -29.93 26.68
CA SER A 90 -31.59 -28.78 26.08
C SER A 90 -30.08 -28.92 26.27
N VAL A 91 -29.34 -28.79 25.17
CA VAL A 91 -27.87 -28.72 25.19
C VAL A 91 -27.47 -27.29 25.56
N LEU A 92 -26.57 -27.13 26.53
CA LEU A 92 -26.05 -25.83 26.93
C LEU A 92 -24.74 -25.57 26.18
N ASP A 93 -24.63 -24.35 25.67
CA ASP A 93 -23.48 -23.81 24.96
C ASP A 93 -22.19 -23.84 25.80
N ALA A 94 -21.10 -24.26 25.19
CA ALA A 94 -19.75 -24.11 25.64
C ALA A 94 -18.98 -23.31 24.57
N ASN A 95 -18.00 -22.50 25.00
CA ASN A 95 -17.15 -21.77 24.05
C ASN A 95 -16.11 -22.74 23.45
N ASP A 96 -16.52 -23.51 22.45
CA ASP A 96 -15.68 -24.49 21.76
C ASP A 96 -15.57 -24.25 20.25
N ASN A 97 -16.40 -23.37 19.69
CA ASN A 97 -16.14 -22.80 18.38
C ASN A 97 -15.22 -21.58 18.50
N ALA A 98 -14.45 -21.37 17.43
CA ALA A 98 -13.57 -20.24 17.33
C ALA A 98 -14.06 -19.32 16.23
N PRO A 99 -13.96 -17.98 16.37
CA PRO A 99 -14.45 -17.09 15.34
C PRO A 99 -13.73 -17.36 14.01
N GLN A 100 -14.50 -17.41 12.93
CA GLN A 100 -13.99 -17.67 11.59
C GLN A 100 -14.31 -16.48 10.68
N PHE A 101 -13.28 -15.96 10.02
CA PHE A 101 -13.47 -15.04 8.91
C PHE A 101 -13.92 -15.80 7.65
N ASN A 102 -14.66 -15.11 6.78
CA ASN A 102 -15.09 -15.67 5.50
C ASN A 102 -13.94 -15.87 4.48
N GLN A 103 -12.77 -15.27 4.74
CA GLN A 103 -11.59 -15.25 3.89
C GLN A 103 -10.33 -15.48 4.73
N SER A 104 -9.34 -16.16 4.15
CA SER A 104 -8.03 -16.39 4.79
C SER A 104 -7.09 -15.18 4.70
N VAL A 105 -7.29 -14.33 3.69
CA VAL A 105 -6.59 -13.06 3.48
C VAL A 105 -7.60 -12.05 2.96
N TYR A 106 -7.63 -10.86 3.55
CA TYR A 106 -8.38 -9.72 3.03
C TYR A 106 -7.41 -8.80 2.32
N ASN A 107 -7.66 -8.57 1.03
CA ASN A 107 -6.93 -7.60 0.23
C ASN A 107 -7.76 -6.33 0.14
N ALA A 108 -7.19 -5.20 0.54
CA ALA A 108 -7.81 -3.89 0.37
C ALA A 108 -6.78 -2.90 -0.16
N HIS A 109 -7.26 -1.95 -0.96
CA HIS A 109 -6.46 -0.86 -1.49
C HIS A 109 -6.68 0.39 -0.64
N LEU A 110 -5.59 1.02 -0.23
CA LEU A 110 -5.61 2.23 0.59
C LEU A 110 -4.83 3.33 -0.12
N PRO A 111 -5.47 4.41 -0.60
CA PRO A 111 -4.72 5.56 -1.08
C PRO A 111 -3.97 6.22 0.08
N GLU A 112 -2.75 6.68 -0.17
CA GLU A 112 -1.92 7.28 0.88
C GLU A 112 -2.46 8.61 1.40
N ASP A 113 -3.20 9.35 0.57
CA ASP A 113 -3.89 10.59 0.93
C ASP A 113 -5.13 10.37 1.81
N ALA A 114 -5.41 9.12 2.20
CA ALA A 114 -6.53 8.77 3.06
C ALA A 114 -6.46 9.52 4.39
N ILE A 115 -7.56 10.21 4.70
CA ILE A 115 -7.69 10.98 5.93
C ILE A 115 -7.79 10.03 7.13
N GLN A 116 -7.22 10.43 8.26
CA GLN A 116 -7.38 9.74 9.53
C GLN A 116 -8.87 9.44 9.82
N GLY A 117 -9.17 8.19 10.20
CA GLY A 117 -10.53 7.73 10.43
C GLY A 117 -11.28 7.28 9.18
N THR A 118 -10.63 7.22 8.01
CA THR A 118 -11.18 6.56 6.82
C THR A 118 -11.27 5.05 7.06
N VAL A 119 -12.39 4.44 6.71
CA VAL A 119 -12.58 2.98 6.81
C VAL A 119 -11.91 2.31 5.61
N VAL A 120 -10.87 1.52 5.85
CA VAL A 120 -10.08 0.83 4.83
C VAL A 120 -10.76 -0.46 4.39
N ALA A 121 -11.20 -1.25 5.36
CA ALA A 121 -11.91 -2.50 5.12
C ALA A 121 -12.82 -2.82 6.29
N ARG A 122 -13.85 -3.63 6.03
CA ARG A 122 -14.67 -4.21 7.10
C ARG A 122 -14.44 -5.72 7.12
N ILE A 123 -13.80 -6.18 8.17
CA ILE A 123 -13.60 -7.59 8.43
C ILE A 123 -14.75 -8.08 9.30
N ASN A 124 -15.32 -9.23 8.96
CA ASN A 124 -16.41 -9.82 9.72
C ASN A 124 -16.08 -11.27 10.02
N ALA A 125 -15.84 -11.57 11.29
CA ALA A 125 -15.73 -12.93 11.78
C ALA A 125 -17.08 -13.38 12.36
N THR A 126 -17.43 -14.64 12.07
CA THR A 126 -18.62 -15.28 12.60
C THR A 126 -18.21 -16.40 13.54
N ASP A 127 -18.82 -16.43 14.72
CA ASP A 127 -18.76 -17.54 15.66
C ASP A 127 -20.13 -18.26 15.67
N LEU A 128 -20.11 -19.57 15.88
CA LEU A 128 -21.29 -20.44 15.88
C LEU A 128 -21.89 -20.61 17.28
N ASP A 129 -21.17 -20.24 18.34
CA ASP A 129 -21.61 -20.31 19.73
C ASP A 129 -22.82 -19.38 20.02
N GLU A 130 -23.39 -19.49 21.22
CA GLU A 130 -24.55 -18.71 21.68
C GLU A 130 -24.20 -17.55 22.63
N GLY A 131 -25.03 -16.50 22.60
CA GLY A 131 -24.92 -15.38 23.54
C GLY A 131 -23.57 -14.67 23.47
N SER A 132 -22.93 -14.45 24.63
CA SER A 132 -21.63 -13.77 24.71
C SER A 132 -20.45 -14.61 24.22
N ASN A 133 -20.62 -15.92 24.06
CA ASN A 133 -19.59 -16.77 23.46
C ASN A 133 -19.47 -16.52 21.95
N ARG A 134 -20.54 -16.01 21.35
CA ARG A 134 -20.56 -15.54 19.96
C ARG A 134 -19.89 -14.17 19.74
N ASP A 135 -19.72 -13.39 20.81
CA ASP A 135 -19.28 -11.99 20.71
C ASP A 135 -17.81 -11.90 20.35
N VAL A 136 -17.56 -11.51 19.10
CA VAL A 136 -16.22 -11.38 18.55
C VAL A 136 -15.59 -10.05 18.98
N LYS A 137 -14.42 -10.13 19.63
CA LYS A 137 -13.59 -8.97 19.95
C LYS A 137 -12.33 -8.97 19.08
N TYR A 138 -12.09 -7.82 18.44
CA TYR A 138 -10.94 -7.59 17.57
C TYR A 138 -9.86 -6.85 18.36
N GLU A 139 -8.63 -7.36 18.33
CA GLU A 139 -7.43 -6.69 18.83
C GLU A 139 -6.42 -6.63 17.69
N ILE A 140 -6.01 -5.41 17.32
CA ILE A 140 -5.12 -5.16 16.18
C ILE A 140 -4.09 -4.17 16.65
N ASP A 141 -2.81 -4.51 16.46
CA ASP A 141 -1.72 -3.64 16.82
C ASP A 141 -1.64 -2.47 15.82
N THR A 142 -1.56 -1.26 16.36
CA THR A 142 -1.58 0.04 15.66
C THR A 142 -2.95 0.54 15.15
N VAL A 143 -3.73 1.05 16.12
CA VAL A 143 -4.67 2.19 16.04
C VAL A 143 -5.85 2.01 15.05
N VAL A 144 -7.03 1.63 15.56
CA VAL A 144 -8.29 2.44 15.64
C VAL A 144 -9.50 1.56 16.08
N SER A 145 -10.40 2.18 16.87
CA SER A 145 -11.84 1.90 17.17
C SER A 145 -12.36 0.45 17.13
N GLY A 146 -12.46 -0.13 18.33
CA GLY A 146 -13.10 -1.42 18.60
C GLY A 146 -14.61 -1.52 18.28
N ALA A 147 -15.07 -2.77 18.38
CA ALA A 147 -16.43 -3.33 18.30
C ALA A 147 -17.09 -3.50 16.91
N SER A 148 -16.71 -2.75 15.86
CA SER A 148 -17.45 -2.80 14.57
C SER A 148 -16.81 -3.63 13.44
N GLY A 149 -15.59 -4.15 13.65
CA GLY A 149 -14.82 -4.84 12.60
C GLY A 149 -14.33 -3.93 11.47
N ALA A 150 -14.36 -2.61 11.66
CA ALA A 150 -13.84 -1.64 10.69
C ALA A 150 -12.34 -1.35 10.94
N LEU A 151 -11.50 -1.63 9.95
CA LEU A 151 -10.11 -1.17 9.91
C LEU A 151 -10.10 0.29 9.50
N LEU A 152 -9.44 1.13 10.29
CA LEU A 152 -9.50 2.57 10.15
C LEU A 152 -8.08 3.15 10.10
N VAL A 153 -7.90 4.20 9.30
CA VAL A 153 -6.61 4.86 9.15
C VAL A 153 -6.25 5.62 10.42
N SER A 154 -5.08 5.31 10.98
CA SER A 154 -4.60 5.78 12.29
C SER A 154 -3.88 7.11 12.25
N SER A 155 -3.07 7.31 11.22
CA SER A 155 -2.27 8.49 10.94
C SER A 155 -2.28 8.73 9.44
N ARG A 156 -1.75 9.87 9.00
CA ARG A 156 -1.46 10.03 7.57
C ARG A 156 -0.47 8.94 7.14
N LEU A 157 -0.72 8.35 5.97
CA LEU A 157 0.21 7.45 5.32
C LEU A 157 1.00 8.25 4.29
N ASP A 158 2.24 7.83 4.09
CA ASP A 158 3.14 8.30 3.05
C ASP A 158 3.76 7.03 2.45
N ARG A 159 3.45 6.73 1.18
CA ARG A 159 3.84 5.48 0.53
C ARG A 159 5.34 5.48 0.26
N GLU A 160 5.91 6.63 -0.09
CA GLU A 160 7.33 6.81 -0.34
C GLU A 160 8.14 6.55 0.93
N GLU A 161 7.66 6.98 2.10
CA GLU A 161 8.31 6.69 3.38
C GLU A 161 8.21 5.19 3.75
N LEU A 162 7.04 4.58 3.53
CA LEU A 162 6.79 3.18 3.91
C LEU A 162 7.52 2.17 3.02
N CYS A 163 7.53 2.41 1.71
CA CYS A 163 7.93 1.42 0.70
C CYS A 163 8.99 1.93 -0.29
N GLY A 164 9.30 3.24 -0.28
CA GLY A 164 10.22 3.85 -1.23
C GLY A 164 9.78 3.64 -2.68
N LYS A 165 10.70 3.18 -3.53
CA LYS A 165 10.42 2.85 -4.95
C LYS A 165 9.94 1.42 -5.19
N SER A 166 9.59 0.70 -4.13
CA SER A 166 9.14 -0.70 -4.23
C SER A 166 7.66 -0.74 -4.62
N ALA A 167 7.34 -1.53 -5.64
CA ALA A 167 5.98 -1.82 -6.05
C ALA A 167 5.80 -3.35 -6.17
N PRO A 168 4.80 -3.96 -5.50
CA PRO A 168 3.73 -3.34 -4.70
C PRO A 168 4.15 -2.92 -3.28
N CYS A 169 3.41 -1.97 -2.69
CA CYS A 169 3.56 -1.56 -1.29
C CYS A 169 2.52 -2.25 -0.42
N ALA A 170 2.90 -3.35 0.23
CA ALA A 170 1.99 -4.19 1.01
C ALA A 170 2.28 -4.10 2.52
N LEU A 171 1.28 -3.67 3.30
CA LEU A 171 1.29 -3.69 4.76
C LEU A 171 0.59 -4.96 5.25
N ARG A 172 1.26 -5.69 6.14
CA ARG A 172 0.70 -6.90 6.76
C ARG A 172 0.28 -6.58 8.17
N LEU A 173 -1.01 -6.73 8.44
CA LEU A 173 -1.62 -6.53 9.74
C LEU A 173 -2.02 -7.87 10.33
N GLU A 174 -1.77 -8.03 11.63
CA GLU A 174 -2.22 -9.19 12.40
C GLU A 174 -3.45 -8.81 13.22
N VAL A 175 -4.53 -9.57 13.02
CA VAL A 175 -5.79 -9.41 13.73
C VAL A 175 -5.95 -10.58 14.70
N LEU A 176 -6.03 -10.25 15.99
CA LEU A 176 -6.30 -11.21 17.05
C LEU A 176 -7.78 -11.21 17.41
N LEU A 177 -8.34 -12.41 17.50
CA LEU A 177 -9.69 -12.67 17.99
C LEU A 177 -9.59 -13.33 19.35
N GLU A 178 -10.32 -12.83 20.34
CA GLU A 178 -10.33 -13.41 21.69
C GLU A 178 -11.44 -14.45 21.86
N ARG A 179 -11.18 -15.44 22.73
CA ARG A 179 -12.12 -16.47 23.24
C ARG A 179 -12.76 -17.34 22.15
N PRO A 180 -12.01 -18.31 21.60
CA PRO A 180 -10.59 -18.64 21.78
C PRO A 180 -9.64 -17.81 20.90
N LEU A 181 -8.35 -17.75 21.28
CA LEU A 181 -7.35 -16.94 20.56
C LEU A 181 -7.09 -17.46 19.14
N ARG A 182 -7.30 -16.62 18.14
CA ARG A 182 -6.88 -16.86 16.74
C ARG A 182 -6.25 -15.61 16.12
N VAL A 183 -5.21 -15.83 15.31
CA VAL A 183 -4.49 -14.78 14.58
C VAL A 183 -4.79 -14.90 13.09
N PHE A 184 -5.13 -13.77 12.48
CA PHE A 184 -5.40 -13.66 11.04
C PHE A 184 -4.55 -12.55 10.43
N HIS A 185 -4.22 -12.70 9.14
CA HIS A 185 -3.38 -11.76 8.42
C HIS A 185 -4.25 -10.99 7.42
N VAL A 186 -4.14 -9.67 7.45
CA VAL A 186 -4.74 -8.76 6.48
C VAL A 186 -3.61 -8.12 5.70
N GLU A 187 -3.68 -8.17 4.36
CA GLU A 187 -2.69 -7.55 3.48
C GLU A 187 -3.32 -6.33 2.83
N LEU A 188 -2.82 -5.15 3.20
CA LEU A 188 -3.27 -3.88 2.64
C LEU A 188 -2.26 -3.44 1.58
N GLU A 189 -2.74 -3.15 0.38
CA GLU A 189 -1.91 -2.54 -0.65
C GLU A 189 -2.11 -1.02 -0.60
N VAL A 190 -1.05 -0.29 -0.30
CA VAL A 190 -1.05 1.17 -0.34
C VAL A 190 -0.86 1.60 -1.78
N THR A 191 -1.83 2.36 -2.30
CA THR A 191 -1.81 2.86 -3.68
C THR A 191 -1.26 4.27 -3.74
N ASP A 192 -0.36 4.48 -4.70
CA ASP A 192 0.31 5.74 -5.00
C ASP A 192 -0.66 6.82 -5.51
N ILE A 193 -0.51 8.02 -4.99
CA ILE A 193 -1.18 9.25 -5.39
C ILE A 193 -0.13 10.23 -5.89
N ASN A 194 -0.44 10.98 -6.94
CA ASN A 194 0.51 11.91 -7.55
C ASN A 194 0.66 13.20 -6.71
N ASP A 195 1.40 13.14 -5.61
CA ASP A 195 1.63 14.25 -4.69
C ASP A 195 3.08 14.74 -4.64
N ASN A 196 4.02 14.02 -5.25
CA ASN A 196 5.38 14.49 -5.47
C ASN A 196 5.53 15.12 -6.86
N ALA A 197 6.16 16.29 -6.91
CA ALA A 197 6.48 16.94 -8.17
C ALA A 197 7.88 16.51 -8.65
N PRO A 198 8.13 16.48 -9.98
CA PRO A 198 9.46 16.19 -10.52
C PRO A 198 10.53 17.15 -9.98
N VAL A 199 11.64 16.63 -9.46
CA VAL A 199 12.73 17.44 -8.89
C VAL A 199 14.02 17.31 -9.69
N PHE A 200 14.60 18.43 -10.11
CA PHE A 200 15.94 18.46 -10.68
C PHE A 200 17.02 18.45 -9.59
N PRO A 201 18.19 17.82 -9.81
CA PRO A 201 19.30 17.82 -8.85
C PRO A 201 19.79 19.23 -8.46
N ALA A 202 19.63 20.21 -9.34
CA ALA A 202 19.96 21.60 -9.11
C ALA A 202 18.91 22.52 -9.75
N ALA A 203 18.65 23.66 -9.11
CA ALA A 203 17.75 24.69 -9.66
C ALA A 203 18.34 25.40 -10.89
N ARG A 204 19.66 25.32 -11.08
CA ARG A 204 20.38 25.93 -12.20
C ARG A 204 21.52 25.05 -12.71
N LYS A 205 21.67 24.97 -14.03
CA LYS A 205 22.81 24.32 -14.69
C LYS A 205 23.50 25.33 -15.62
N ASN A 206 24.79 25.50 -15.40
CA ASN A 206 25.63 26.33 -16.26
C ASN A 206 26.28 25.44 -17.32
N LEU A 207 26.20 25.85 -18.59
CA LEU A 207 26.81 25.16 -19.72
C LEU A 207 27.70 26.13 -20.48
N SER A 208 28.85 25.65 -20.94
CA SER A 208 29.76 26.41 -21.78
C SER A 208 29.85 25.77 -23.15
N ILE A 209 29.36 26.46 -24.19
CA ILE A 209 29.27 25.92 -25.55
C ILE A 209 30.04 26.86 -26.48
N ALA A 210 31.01 26.34 -27.24
CA ALA A 210 31.75 27.14 -28.20
C ALA A 210 30.86 27.57 -29.37
N GLU A 211 31.02 28.79 -29.87
CA GLU A 211 30.25 29.27 -31.02
C GLU A 211 30.56 28.50 -32.31
N SER A 212 31.78 27.99 -32.42
CA SER A 212 32.23 27.05 -33.46
C SER A 212 31.52 25.67 -33.42
N SER A 213 30.63 25.43 -32.45
CA SER A 213 29.86 24.19 -32.36
C SER A 213 28.91 24.03 -33.54
N VAL A 214 28.97 22.87 -34.20
CA VAL A 214 28.11 22.58 -35.35
C VAL A 214 26.65 22.37 -34.92
N PRO A 215 25.66 22.85 -35.70
CA PRO A 215 24.27 22.46 -35.52
C PRO A 215 24.12 20.94 -35.59
N GLY A 216 23.32 20.38 -34.68
CA GLY A 216 23.18 18.95 -34.44
C GLY A 216 24.06 18.40 -33.31
N SER A 217 24.98 19.21 -32.77
CA SER A 217 25.74 18.85 -31.56
C SER A 217 24.80 18.60 -30.37
N ARG A 218 25.11 17.55 -29.59
CA ARG A 218 24.32 17.08 -28.44
C ARG A 218 25.09 17.30 -27.14
N PHE A 219 24.44 17.94 -26.17
CA PHE A 219 24.99 18.20 -24.83
C PHE A 219 24.16 17.43 -23.81
N PRO A 220 24.76 16.51 -23.03
CA PRO A 220 24.02 15.71 -22.06
C PRO A 220 23.50 16.57 -20.90
N LEU A 221 22.26 16.30 -20.50
CA LEU A 221 21.60 16.91 -19.36
C LEU A 221 21.21 15.85 -18.34
N GLU A 222 21.29 16.21 -17.06
CA GLU A 222 20.72 15.42 -15.99
C GLU A 222 19.20 15.66 -15.96
N GLY A 223 18.42 14.59 -15.99
CA GLY A 223 16.97 14.65 -15.89
C GLY A 223 16.49 14.98 -14.49
N ALA A 224 15.21 15.28 -14.36
CA ALA A 224 14.52 15.32 -13.08
C ALA A 224 14.27 13.89 -12.57
N THR A 225 14.00 13.79 -11.28
CA THR A 225 13.57 12.56 -10.62
C THR A 225 12.26 12.81 -9.92
N ASP A 226 11.35 11.86 -10.04
CA ASP A 226 10.13 11.80 -9.26
C ASP A 226 10.25 10.74 -8.14
N ALA A 227 9.57 10.99 -7.03
CA ALA A 227 9.51 10.10 -5.88
C ALA A 227 8.37 9.08 -6.00
N ASP A 228 7.32 9.43 -6.74
CA ASP A 228 6.17 8.59 -7.03
C ASP A 228 6.56 7.32 -7.82
N ILE A 229 5.58 6.46 -8.14
CA ILE A 229 5.79 5.27 -8.98
C ILE A 229 4.85 5.22 -10.20
N GLY A 230 5.15 4.30 -11.12
CA GLY A 230 4.29 4.04 -12.28
C GLY A 230 4.14 5.25 -13.21
N THR A 231 2.90 5.63 -13.51
CA THR A 231 2.59 6.77 -14.39
C THR A 231 2.82 8.12 -13.72
N ASN A 232 2.70 8.17 -12.39
CA ASN A 232 2.93 9.38 -11.60
C ASN A 232 4.43 9.74 -11.61
N ALA A 233 5.31 8.74 -11.67
CA ALA A 233 6.74 8.98 -11.87
C ALA A 233 7.19 9.19 -13.33
N GLN A 234 6.26 9.14 -14.30
CA GLN A 234 6.62 9.12 -15.72
C GLN A 234 6.88 10.54 -16.24
N LEU A 235 8.15 10.87 -16.39
CA LEU A 235 8.58 12.22 -16.78
C LEU A 235 8.54 12.47 -18.29
N SER A 236 8.14 13.70 -18.63
CA SER A 236 8.22 14.33 -19.94
C SER A 236 8.90 15.69 -19.84
N TYR A 237 9.74 16.05 -20.82
CA TYR A 237 10.53 17.27 -20.77
C TYR A 237 10.12 18.27 -21.86
N THR A 238 10.05 19.54 -21.49
CA THR A 238 9.79 20.66 -22.40
C THR A 238 10.78 21.79 -22.14
N LEU A 239 11.24 22.44 -23.21
CA LEU A 239 12.18 23.56 -23.14
C LEU A 239 11.44 24.86 -23.46
N SER A 240 11.77 25.94 -22.77
CA SER A 240 11.31 27.28 -23.11
C SER A 240 11.61 27.64 -24.57
N PRO A 241 10.81 28.48 -25.24
CA PRO A 241 11.01 28.84 -26.64
C PRO A 241 12.44 29.33 -26.93
N SER A 242 13.09 28.70 -27.90
CA SER A 242 14.46 29.02 -28.34
C SER A 242 14.62 28.68 -29.82
N GLU A 243 15.32 29.53 -30.55
CA GLU A 243 15.67 29.24 -31.96
C GLU A 243 16.93 28.39 -32.10
N HIS A 244 17.84 28.49 -31.12
CA HIS A 244 19.16 27.85 -31.17
C HIS A 244 19.18 26.49 -30.50
N PHE A 245 18.25 26.21 -29.58
CA PHE A 245 18.30 24.99 -28.77
C PHE A 245 16.96 24.26 -28.76
N ARG A 246 17.01 22.92 -28.76
CA ARG A 246 15.86 22.04 -28.57
C ARG A 246 16.22 20.89 -27.64
N ILE A 247 15.23 20.25 -27.04
CA ILE A 247 15.43 19.06 -26.21
C ILE A 247 15.22 17.79 -27.04
N GLU A 248 15.99 16.75 -26.76
CA GLU A 248 15.85 15.42 -27.34
C GLU A 248 15.95 14.37 -26.24
N GLU A 249 14.93 13.50 -26.16
CA GLU A 249 14.93 12.34 -25.27
C GLU A 249 15.34 11.10 -26.07
N GLU A 250 16.44 10.44 -25.68
CA GLU A 250 16.86 9.18 -26.28
C GLU A 250 16.43 8.00 -25.39
N ASN A 251 15.56 7.16 -25.92
CA ASN A 251 15.16 5.90 -25.29
C ASN A 251 16.24 4.85 -25.58
N SER A 252 17.26 4.78 -24.73
CA SER A 252 18.09 3.58 -24.69
C SER A 252 17.26 2.44 -24.09
N ASN A 253 17.36 1.23 -24.63
CA ASN A 253 16.58 0.03 -24.21
C ASN A 253 16.78 -0.39 -22.72
N SER A 254 17.47 0.40 -21.92
CA SER A 254 17.70 0.20 -20.48
C SER A 254 17.27 1.44 -19.71
N ARG A 255 16.08 1.40 -19.08
CA ARG A 255 15.56 2.11 -17.88
C ARG A 255 15.92 3.57 -17.55
N SER A 256 16.80 4.23 -18.29
CA SER A 256 17.28 5.59 -18.09
C SER A 256 17.15 6.31 -19.42
N LYS A 257 16.15 7.18 -19.52
CA LYS A 257 16.02 8.11 -20.64
C LYS A 257 17.20 9.09 -20.56
N SER A 258 18.04 9.11 -21.59
CA SER A 258 19.11 10.11 -21.69
C SER A 258 18.54 11.39 -22.26
N LEU A 259 18.73 12.50 -21.55
CA LEU A 259 18.24 13.81 -21.95
C LEU A 259 19.37 14.61 -22.59
N PHE A 260 19.14 15.16 -23.79
CA PHE A 260 20.13 15.97 -24.50
C PHE A 260 19.57 17.33 -24.89
N LEU A 261 20.39 18.37 -24.68
CA LEU A 261 20.21 19.66 -25.32
C LEU A 261 20.88 19.61 -26.69
N VAL A 262 20.13 19.91 -27.75
CA VAL A 262 20.64 19.85 -29.13
C VAL A 262 20.69 21.24 -29.71
N LEU A 263 21.83 21.60 -30.29
CA LEU A 263 21.99 22.85 -31.02
C LEU A 263 21.27 22.77 -32.37
N ALA A 264 20.27 23.62 -32.60
CA ALA A 264 19.47 23.66 -33.83
C ALA A 264 20.00 24.67 -34.85
N LYS A 265 20.53 25.81 -34.39
CA LYS A 265 21.11 26.88 -35.22
C LYS A 265 22.50 27.23 -34.71
N PRO A 266 23.41 27.74 -35.55
CA PRO A 266 24.73 28.19 -35.12
C PRO A 266 24.61 29.25 -34.03
N LEU A 267 25.65 29.34 -33.19
CA LEU A 267 25.79 30.36 -32.16
C LEU A 267 26.74 31.45 -32.67
N ASP A 268 26.58 32.63 -32.10
CA ASP A 268 27.41 33.81 -32.38
C ASP A 268 27.49 34.58 -31.06
N ARG A 269 28.69 34.59 -30.48
CA ARG A 269 28.96 35.18 -29.17
C ARG A 269 28.87 36.70 -29.24
N GLU A 270 29.32 37.32 -30.32
CA GLU A 270 29.30 38.76 -30.55
C GLU A 270 27.86 39.30 -30.57
N THR A 271 26.90 38.48 -31.02
CA THR A 271 25.48 38.82 -30.99
C THR A 271 24.82 38.46 -29.65
N ILE A 272 24.91 37.20 -29.20
CA ILE A 272 24.29 36.74 -27.95
C ILE A 272 25.28 35.89 -27.13
N PRO A 273 25.96 36.47 -26.14
CA PRO A 273 26.98 35.76 -25.38
C PRO A 273 26.40 34.81 -24.31
N VAL A 274 25.15 35.01 -23.89
CA VAL A 274 24.48 34.20 -22.86
C VAL A 274 23.03 33.92 -23.21
N HIS A 275 22.67 32.64 -23.28
CA HIS A 275 21.27 32.20 -23.39
C HIS A 275 20.75 31.73 -22.03
N ARG A 276 19.55 32.17 -21.66
CA ARG A 276 18.83 31.73 -20.46
C ARG A 276 17.57 31.00 -20.88
N LEU A 277 17.52 29.71 -20.61
CA LEU A 277 16.39 28.84 -20.95
C LEU A 277 15.84 28.20 -19.69
N VAL A 278 14.56 27.81 -19.72
CA VAL A 278 13.93 27.06 -18.64
C VAL A 278 13.59 25.68 -19.17
N LEU A 279 14.11 24.66 -18.49
CA LEU A 279 13.75 23.27 -18.72
C LEU A 279 12.66 22.88 -17.72
N THR A 280 11.53 22.41 -18.22
CA THR A 280 10.39 21.99 -17.42
C THR A 280 10.20 20.47 -17.56
N ALA A 281 10.19 19.77 -16.43
CA ALA A 281 9.76 18.38 -16.34
C ALA A 281 8.30 18.34 -15.87
N SER A 282 7.48 17.52 -16.52
CA SER A 282 6.10 17.23 -16.13
C SER A 282 5.96 15.74 -15.90
N ASP A 283 5.32 15.37 -14.80
CA ASP A 283 4.91 14.00 -14.55
C ASP A 283 3.75 13.56 -15.47
N GLY A 284 3.40 12.27 -15.38
CA GLY A 284 2.26 11.67 -16.09
C GLY A 284 0.98 11.61 -15.24
N GLY A 285 0.99 12.24 -14.06
CA GLY A 285 -0.09 12.24 -13.10
C GLY A 285 -1.32 13.00 -13.54
N ARG A 286 -2.40 12.85 -12.76
CA ARG A 286 -3.65 13.62 -12.92
C ARG A 286 -4.15 14.10 -11.56
N PRO A 287 -4.02 15.40 -11.22
CA PRO A 287 -3.42 16.47 -12.01
C PRO A 287 -1.91 16.26 -12.23
N SER A 288 -1.36 16.82 -13.32
CA SER A 288 0.08 16.73 -13.56
C SER A 288 0.85 17.79 -12.78
N LEU A 289 1.89 17.41 -12.05
CA LEU A 289 2.80 18.31 -11.35
C LEU A 289 4.05 18.56 -12.21
N THR A 290 4.68 19.71 -11.98
CA THR A 290 5.83 20.14 -12.78
C THR A 290 6.98 20.67 -11.92
N GLY A 291 8.20 20.43 -12.39
CA GLY A 291 9.42 20.99 -11.84
C GLY A 291 10.21 21.72 -12.93
N THR A 292 10.98 22.74 -12.53
CA THR A 292 11.73 23.58 -13.49
C THR A 292 13.18 23.77 -13.08
N MET A 293 14.08 23.86 -14.06
CA MET A 293 15.50 24.20 -13.89
C MET A 293 15.92 25.29 -14.88
N GLU A 294 16.70 26.27 -14.43
CA GLU A 294 17.29 27.30 -15.29
C GLU A 294 18.57 26.78 -15.97
N LEU A 295 18.62 26.80 -17.30
CA LEU A 295 19.81 26.56 -18.09
C LEU A 295 20.46 27.90 -18.46
N VAL A 296 21.68 28.11 -17.98
CA VAL A 296 22.48 29.30 -18.32
C VAL A 296 23.61 28.85 -19.23
N ILE A 297 23.51 29.18 -20.50
CA ILE A 297 24.46 28.78 -21.54
C ILE A 297 25.35 29.98 -21.85
N SER A 298 26.62 29.91 -21.45
CA SER A 298 27.65 30.87 -21.84
C SER A 298 28.29 30.41 -23.15
N VAL A 299 28.26 31.27 -24.16
CA VAL A 299 28.91 31.02 -25.45
C VAL A 299 30.41 31.28 -25.30
N LEU A 300 31.24 30.29 -25.64
CA LEU A 300 32.70 30.44 -25.63
C LEU A 300 33.17 31.01 -26.97
N ASP A 301 34.07 31.97 -26.86
CA ASP A 301 34.74 32.67 -27.95
C ASP A 301 35.59 31.74 -28.83
N ALA A 302 35.50 31.94 -30.13
CA ALA A 302 36.36 31.39 -31.15
C ALA A 302 36.97 32.54 -31.96
N ASN A 303 38.21 32.37 -32.42
CA ASN A 303 38.86 33.37 -33.26
C ASN A 303 38.31 33.28 -34.70
N ASP A 304 37.17 33.93 -34.94
CA ASP A 304 36.51 33.97 -36.25
C ASP A 304 36.28 35.39 -36.78
N ASN A 305 36.57 36.43 -35.97
CA ASN A 305 36.67 37.79 -36.44
C ASN A 305 38.13 38.16 -36.70
N ALA A 306 38.38 38.82 -37.83
CA ALA A 306 39.72 39.33 -38.15
C ALA A 306 39.83 40.79 -37.69
N PRO A 307 41.02 41.25 -37.25
CA PRO A 307 41.22 42.65 -36.86
C PRO A 307 40.87 43.59 -38.01
N GLN A 308 39.94 44.50 -37.79
CA GLN A 308 39.49 45.47 -38.78
C GLN A 308 40.02 46.86 -38.47
N PHE A 309 40.72 47.47 -39.44
CA PHE A 309 41.08 48.89 -39.37
C PHE A 309 39.85 49.78 -39.49
N ASN A 310 39.85 50.91 -38.77
CA ASN A 310 38.73 51.86 -38.82
C ASN A 310 38.58 52.58 -40.18
N GLN A 311 39.60 52.52 -41.04
CA GLN A 311 39.65 53.14 -42.37
C GLN A 311 40.32 52.18 -43.35
N SER A 312 39.84 52.20 -44.60
CA SER A 312 40.46 51.42 -45.69
C SER A 312 41.74 52.06 -46.22
N VAL A 313 41.90 53.38 -46.06
CA VAL A 313 43.07 54.13 -46.49
C VAL A 313 43.36 55.23 -45.46
N TYR A 314 44.61 55.30 -45.01
CA TYR A 314 45.09 56.36 -44.13
C TYR A 314 45.99 57.31 -44.91
N ASN A 315 45.58 58.57 -45.06
CA ASN A 315 46.39 59.61 -45.68
C ASN A 315 47.13 60.39 -44.60
N ALA A 316 48.46 60.44 -44.70
CA ALA A 316 49.31 61.22 -43.79
C ALA A 316 50.17 62.19 -44.59
N HIS A 317 50.37 63.39 -44.05
CA HIS A 317 51.22 64.42 -44.64
C HIS A 317 52.41 64.68 -43.71
N LEU A 318 53.63 64.62 -44.27
CA LEU A 318 54.87 64.85 -43.54
C LEU A 318 55.63 66.02 -44.19
N PRO A 319 55.96 67.09 -43.44
CA PRO A 319 56.82 68.15 -43.91
C PRO A 319 58.22 67.64 -44.28
N GLU A 320 58.83 68.23 -45.31
CA GLU A 320 60.16 67.79 -45.80
C GLU A 320 61.30 68.04 -44.80
N ASP A 321 61.11 68.95 -43.84
CA ASP A 321 62.06 69.31 -42.77
C ASP A 321 61.84 68.52 -41.47
N ALA A 322 61.00 67.48 -41.50
CA ALA A 322 60.67 66.68 -40.32
C ALA A 322 61.93 66.00 -39.71
N ILE A 323 62.07 66.12 -38.40
CA ILE A 323 63.18 65.53 -37.64
C ILE A 323 63.02 64.02 -37.46
N GLN A 324 64.13 63.32 -37.26
CA GLN A 324 64.13 61.87 -37.01
C GLN A 324 63.29 61.52 -35.76
N GLY A 325 62.40 60.53 -35.89
CA GLY A 325 61.49 60.10 -34.83
C GLY A 325 60.11 60.77 -34.86
N THR A 326 59.82 61.63 -35.84
CA THR A 326 58.48 62.23 -36.01
C THR A 326 57.44 61.14 -36.31
N VAL A 327 56.37 61.07 -35.52
CA VAL A 327 55.26 60.13 -35.74
C VAL A 327 54.42 60.61 -36.92
N VAL A 328 54.39 59.82 -37.99
CA VAL A 328 53.70 60.18 -39.25
C VAL A 328 52.19 59.90 -39.18
N ALA A 329 51.82 58.76 -38.61
CA ALA A 329 50.43 58.33 -38.47
C ALA A 329 50.27 57.40 -37.25
N ARG A 330 49.06 57.38 -36.68
CA ARG A 330 48.63 56.35 -35.74
C ARG A 330 47.42 55.65 -36.34
N ILE A 331 47.54 54.35 -36.55
CA ILE A 331 46.47 53.50 -37.04
C ILE A 331 45.88 52.72 -35.88
N ASN A 332 44.60 52.38 -36.00
CA ASN A 332 43.91 51.58 -34.99
C ASN A 332 43.07 50.52 -35.69
N ALA A 333 43.28 49.26 -35.29
CA ALA A 333 42.45 48.13 -35.66
C ALA A 333 41.78 47.56 -34.41
N THR A 334 40.54 47.11 -34.59
CA THR A 334 39.73 46.51 -33.55
C THR A 334 39.30 45.14 -33.98
N ASP A 335 39.26 44.23 -33.03
CA ASP A 335 38.75 42.87 -33.19
C ASP A 335 37.57 42.69 -32.21
N LEU A 336 36.58 41.89 -32.60
CA LEU A 336 35.35 41.70 -31.83
C LEU A 336 35.45 40.52 -30.83
N ASP A 337 36.44 39.65 -31.01
CA ASP A 337 36.66 38.47 -30.19
C ASP A 337 37.03 38.81 -28.72
N GLU A 338 37.22 37.78 -27.89
CA GLU A 338 37.53 37.90 -26.46
C GLU A 338 38.98 37.57 -26.11
N GLY A 339 39.47 38.19 -25.03
CA GLY A 339 40.78 37.87 -24.46
C GLY A 339 41.92 38.07 -25.47
N SER A 340 42.74 37.05 -25.64
CA SER A 340 43.89 37.08 -26.57
C SER A 340 43.49 37.10 -28.04
N ASN A 341 42.29 36.63 -28.39
CA ASN A 341 41.81 36.67 -29.77
C ASN A 341 41.57 38.12 -30.23
N ARG A 342 41.28 39.01 -29.27
CA ARG A 342 41.11 40.45 -29.52
C ARG A 342 42.43 41.24 -29.63
N ASP A 343 43.55 40.65 -29.24
CA ASP A 343 44.81 41.37 -29.08
C ASP A 343 45.48 41.62 -30.44
N VAL A 344 45.44 42.89 -30.88
CA VAL A 344 46.01 43.28 -32.17
C VAL A 344 47.50 43.64 -32.03
N LYS A 345 48.34 42.96 -32.81
CA LYS A 345 49.78 43.26 -32.93
C LYS A 345 50.07 43.91 -34.29
N TYR A 346 50.71 45.08 -34.25
CA TYR A 346 51.15 45.81 -35.45
C TYR A 346 52.61 45.44 -35.75
N GLU A 347 52.92 45.10 -36.99
CA GLU A 347 54.27 44.74 -37.47
C GLU A 347 54.74 45.68 -38.58
#